data_AF-D3S4A3-F1
#
_entry.id   AF-D3S4A3-F1
#
_cell.length_a   1.000
_cell.length_b   1.000
_cell.length_c   1.000
_cell.angle_alpha   90.00
_cell.angle_beta   90.00
_cell.angle_gamma   90.00
#
_symmetry.space_group_name_H-M   'P 1'
#
loop_
_entity.id
_entity.type
_entity.pdbx_description
1 polymer ?
#
loop_
_entity_poly.entity_id
_entity_poly.type
_entity_poly.pdbx_seq_one_letter_code
_entity_poly.pdbx_strand_id
1 'polypeptide(L)'
;MEKVYSKFGRIEDLKEIISGLADFTGIIRIDNALLYYINSKLISSKLNGREKSLEEIFSQIPEEFLIEIYQGNEEEVKTALRNFKPDKPIVEISKLSLVFEDEVILNSYNDIFKYLTYINKVIFMPKRFKNEKAVIIYKNKKEVFAVYFGKKTLFGKRAISKLKTTFAVSEISAKIERTSDKELNSLKNQYPKGVLLFGESINDVVKKITAQKKPEILENASLIDALSYGTCLIKIEGSEIGYIIAKDGKPVYAFLNEYDGDKSYRLLKSMCIVEDVKYYIYKLSKEEYDMFKSFEENRITTS
;
A
#
# COMPACT_ATOMS: atom_id res chain seq x y z
N MET A 1 -4.87 14.30 -35.37
CA MET A 1 -3.67 13.75 -34.71
C MET A 1 -4.08 12.65 -33.75
N GLU A 2 -3.43 11.50 -33.85
CA GLU A 2 -3.73 10.30 -33.06
C GLU A 2 -2.66 10.06 -32.00
N LYS A 3 -3.05 9.74 -30.76
CA LYS A 3 -2.10 9.31 -29.74
C LYS A 3 -1.68 7.87 -30.00
N VAL A 4 -0.40 7.69 -30.36
CA VAL A 4 0.16 6.37 -30.71
C VAL A 4 0.96 5.75 -29.55
N TYR A 5 1.34 6.55 -28.55
CA TYR A 5 2.15 6.09 -27.44
C TYR A 5 1.93 6.93 -26.17
N SER A 6 2.03 6.28 -25.01
CA SER A 6 1.97 6.92 -23.69
C SER A 6 2.76 6.09 -22.69
N LYS A 7 3.73 6.69 -22.00
CA LYS A 7 4.55 6.03 -20.97
C LYS A 7 4.97 7.05 -19.91
N PHE A 8 4.96 6.65 -18.64
CA PHE A 8 5.66 7.39 -17.59
C PHE A 8 7.10 6.88 -17.51
N GLY A 9 8.07 7.78 -17.56
CA GLY A 9 9.47 7.39 -17.70
C GLY A 9 10.44 8.50 -17.35
N ARG A 10 11.72 8.21 -17.53
CA ARG A 10 12.84 9.11 -17.30
C ARG A 10 13.42 9.59 -18.63
N ILE A 11 14.45 10.43 -18.55
CA ILE A 11 15.10 10.98 -19.74
C ILE A 11 15.76 9.89 -20.60
N GLU A 12 16.18 8.78 -20.02
CA GLU A 12 16.70 7.60 -20.74
C GLU A 12 15.62 6.97 -21.61
N ASP A 13 14.40 6.82 -21.09
CA ASP A 13 13.26 6.28 -21.84
C ASP A 13 12.90 7.20 -23.01
N LEU A 14 12.90 8.51 -22.79
CA LEU A 14 12.66 9.50 -23.85
C LEU A 14 13.70 9.41 -24.96
N LYS A 15 14.98 9.25 -24.63
CA LYS A 15 16.06 9.10 -25.62
C LYS A 15 15.88 7.83 -26.45
N GLU A 16 15.54 6.72 -25.81
CA GLU A 16 15.26 5.45 -26.50
C GLU A 16 14.07 5.59 -27.46
N ILE A 17 12.98 6.19 -27.00
CA ILE A 17 11.79 6.46 -27.81
C ILE A 17 12.15 7.32 -29.03
N ILE A 18 12.81 8.47 -28.81
CA ILE A 18 13.18 9.38 -29.89
C ILE A 18 14.11 8.69 -30.89
N SER A 19 15.02 7.84 -30.43
CA SER A 19 15.92 7.08 -31.31
C SER A 19 15.20 6.10 -32.24
N GLY A 20 14.02 5.62 -31.84
CA GLY A 20 13.16 4.75 -32.66
C GLY A 20 12.21 5.48 -33.61
N LEU A 21 12.10 6.80 -33.53
CA LEU A 21 11.17 7.63 -34.31
C LEU A 21 11.79 8.15 -35.61
N ALA A 22 12.10 7.22 -36.52
CA ALA A 22 12.52 7.56 -37.89
C ALA A 22 11.36 8.24 -38.67
N ASP A 23 11.67 9.29 -39.43
CA ASP A 23 10.74 10.07 -40.26
C ASP A 23 9.48 10.57 -39.52
N PHE A 24 9.62 10.89 -38.23
CA PHE A 24 8.51 11.22 -37.37
C PHE A 24 7.97 12.62 -37.62
N THR A 25 6.68 12.70 -37.94
CA THR A 25 5.91 13.94 -37.96
C THR A 25 4.82 13.84 -36.91
N GLY A 26 4.82 14.77 -35.96
CA GLY A 26 3.95 14.69 -34.81
C GLY A 26 4.35 15.57 -33.64
N ILE A 27 3.80 15.28 -32.47
CA ILE A 27 4.05 16.00 -31.22
C ILE A 27 4.49 15.01 -30.16
N ILE A 28 5.59 15.30 -29.47
CA ILE A 28 5.99 14.61 -28.25
C ILE A 28 5.62 15.52 -27.08
N ARG A 29 4.76 15.03 -26.20
CA ARG A 29 4.40 15.72 -24.96
C ARG A 29 5.21 15.15 -23.81
N ILE A 30 5.78 16.03 -23.01
CA ILE A 30 6.57 15.72 -21.81
C ILE A 30 5.94 16.51 -20.67
N ASP A 31 5.02 15.90 -19.92
CA ASP A 31 4.11 16.61 -19.01
C ASP A 31 3.55 17.89 -19.69
N ASN A 32 3.81 19.06 -19.12
CA ASN A 32 3.33 20.35 -19.59
C ASN A 32 4.15 20.93 -20.77
N ALA A 33 5.16 20.20 -21.23
CA ALA A 33 5.93 20.56 -22.41
C ALA A 33 5.43 19.85 -23.66
N LEU A 34 5.51 20.55 -24.80
CA LEU A 34 5.13 20.07 -26.12
C LEU A 34 6.28 20.31 -27.09
N LEU A 35 6.76 19.25 -27.71
CA LEU A 35 7.81 19.27 -28.72
C LEU A 35 7.19 18.90 -30.07
N TYR A 36 7.28 19.80 -31.04
CA TYR A 36 6.66 19.65 -32.35
C TYR A 36 7.71 19.21 -33.37
N TYR A 37 7.44 18.15 -34.11
CA TYR A 37 8.35 17.56 -35.10
C TYR A 37 7.72 17.45 -36.48
N ILE A 38 8.50 17.74 -37.52
CA ILE A 38 8.21 17.40 -38.92
C ILE A 38 9.43 16.67 -39.47
N ASN A 39 9.24 15.47 -40.01
CA ASN A 39 10.31 14.63 -40.57
C ASN A 39 11.53 14.52 -39.64
N SER A 40 11.26 14.17 -38.38
CA SER A 40 12.23 14.06 -37.27
C SER A 40 12.99 15.34 -36.93
N LYS A 41 12.66 16.49 -37.54
CA LYS A 41 13.20 17.80 -37.17
C LYS A 41 12.30 18.49 -36.17
N LEU A 42 12.86 18.88 -35.01
CA LEU A 42 12.17 19.72 -34.04
C LEU A 42 11.95 21.12 -34.65
N ILE A 43 10.69 21.55 -34.70
CA ILE A 43 10.30 22.84 -35.28
C ILE A 43 9.88 23.87 -34.24
N SER A 44 9.41 23.42 -33.07
CA SER A 44 9.08 24.30 -31.94
C SER A 44 9.02 23.49 -30.67
N SER A 45 9.29 24.14 -29.55
CA SER A 45 9.19 23.57 -28.21
C SER A 45 8.51 24.55 -27.28
N LYS A 46 7.48 24.09 -26.57
CA LYS A 46 6.67 24.92 -25.68
C LYS A 46 6.61 24.31 -24.29
N LEU A 47 6.62 25.15 -23.25
CA LEU A 47 6.35 24.78 -21.87
C LEU A 47 5.22 25.68 -21.36
N ASN A 48 4.15 25.09 -20.80
CA ASN A 48 2.98 25.84 -20.33
C ASN A 48 2.42 26.79 -21.40
N GLY A 49 2.47 26.37 -22.68
CA GLY A 49 2.00 27.15 -23.83
C GLY A 49 2.94 28.25 -24.33
N ARG A 50 4.09 28.49 -23.69
CA ARG A 50 5.10 29.49 -24.12
C ARG A 50 6.28 28.82 -24.79
N GLU A 51 6.83 29.43 -25.82
CA GLU A 51 8.01 28.92 -26.53
C GLU A 51 9.25 28.99 -25.63
N LYS A 52 9.98 27.88 -25.55
CA LYS A 52 11.09 27.64 -24.62
C LYS A 52 12.15 26.76 -25.27
N SER A 53 13.42 26.96 -24.95
CA SER A 53 14.48 26.05 -25.42
C SER A 53 14.34 24.68 -24.79
N LEU A 54 14.92 23.66 -25.42
CA LEU A 54 14.96 22.30 -24.85
C LEU A 54 15.67 22.30 -23.49
N GLU A 55 16.76 23.06 -23.35
CA GLU A 55 17.53 23.17 -22.10
C GLU A 55 16.66 23.70 -20.95
N GLU A 56 15.88 24.76 -21.21
CA GLU A 56 14.96 25.31 -20.22
C GLU A 56 13.86 24.32 -19.83
N ILE A 57 13.33 23.56 -20.80
CA ILE A 57 12.35 22.50 -20.55
C ILE A 57 12.96 21.41 -19.67
N PHE A 58 14.10 20.82 -20.09
CA PHE A 58 14.74 19.72 -19.39
C PHE A 58 15.25 20.10 -17.99
N SER A 59 15.52 21.38 -17.73
CA SER A 59 15.87 21.87 -16.38
C SER A 59 14.69 21.94 -15.40
N GLN A 60 13.45 21.96 -15.91
CA GLN A 60 12.23 22.17 -15.13
C GLN A 60 11.33 20.94 -15.05
N ILE A 61 11.61 19.89 -15.82
CA ILE A 61 10.87 18.64 -15.74
C ILE A 61 11.31 17.82 -14.51
N PRO A 62 10.38 17.07 -13.89
CA PRO A 62 10.70 16.15 -12.79
C PRO A 62 11.61 14.99 -13.25
N GLU A 63 12.19 14.24 -12.30
CA GLU A 63 13.02 13.06 -12.60
C GLU A 63 12.25 11.97 -13.37
N GLU A 64 10.94 11.84 -13.08
CA GLU A 64 10.01 10.97 -13.80
C GLU A 64 8.83 11.80 -14.30
N PHE A 65 8.48 11.67 -15.57
CA PHE A 65 7.48 12.48 -16.27
C PHE A 65 6.65 11.64 -17.24
N LEU A 66 5.47 12.13 -17.61
CA LEU A 66 4.64 11.52 -18.63
C LEU A 66 5.15 11.87 -20.03
N ILE A 67 5.38 10.86 -20.85
CA ILE A 67 5.73 10.96 -22.27
C ILE A 67 4.51 10.50 -23.08
N GLU A 68 3.97 11.36 -23.94
CA GLU A 68 2.95 10.98 -24.93
C GLU A 68 3.42 11.31 -26.34
N ILE A 69 3.12 10.45 -27.31
CA ILE A 69 3.44 10.68 -28.73
C ILE A 69 2.13 10.75 -29.50
N TYR A 70 1.98 11.86 -30.22
CA TYR A 70 0.88 12.10 -31.13
C TYR A 70 1.43 12.12 -32.55
N GLN A 71 1.00 11.16 -33.37
CA GLN A 71 1.39 11.10 -34.77
C GLN A 71 0.37 11.84 -35.63
N GLY A 72 0.87 12.49 -36.68
CA GLY A 72 0.03 13.17 -37.66
C GLY A 72 0.83 13.55 -38.90
N ASN A 73 0.16 14.23 -39.83
CA ASN A 73 0.81 14.81 -41.00
C ASN A 73 1.30 16.25 -40.73
N GLU A 74 2.04 16.81 -41.69
CA GLU A 74 2.63 18.14 -41.58
C GLU A 74 1.59 19.24 -41.32
N GLU A 75 0.46 19.19 -42.02
CA GLU A 75 -0.62 20.18 -41.89
C GLU A 75 -1.31 20.11 -40.53
N GLU A 76 -1.48 18.89 -39.99
CA GLU A 76 -1.99 18.69 -38.63
C GLU A 76 -1.05 19.27 -37.57
N VAL A 77 0.27 19.08 -37.71
CA VAL A 77 1.27 19.64 -36.78
C VAL A 77 1.30 21.17 -36.86
N LYS A 78 1.25 21.75 -38.06
CA LYS A 78 1.15 23.22 -38.26
C LYS A 78 -0.11 23.81 -37.64
N THR A 79 -1.23 23.10 -37.73
CA THR A 79 -2.50 23.51 -37.09
C THR A 79 -2.40 23.42 -35.57
N ALA A 80 -1.81 22.33 -35.07
CA ALA A 80 -1.62 22.07 -33.65
C ALA A 80 -0.67 23.08 -32.97
N LEU A 81 0.30 23.64 -33.68
CA LEU A 81 1.15 24.73 -33.16
C LEU A 81 0.35 25.90 -32.59
N ARG A 82 -0.83 26.19 -33.14
CA ARG A 82 -1.68 27.31 -32.72
C ARG A 82 -2.70 26.91 -31.64
N ASN A 83 -3.29 25.72 -31.76
CA ASN A 83 -4.48 25.35 -30.99
C ASN A 83 -4.46 23.92 -30.41
N PHE A 84 -3.29 23.29 -30.25
CA PHE A 84 -3.24 21.95 -29.68
C PHE A 84 -3.75 21.94 -28.23
N LYS A 85 -4.93 21.35 -28.05
CA LYS A 85 -5.47 20.98 -26.76
C LYS A 85 -5.45 19.47 -26.69
N PRO A 86 -4.55 18.86 -25.91
CA PRO A 86 -4.65 17.44 -25.66
C PRO A 86 -6.01 17.14 -25.01
N ASP A 87 -6.61 15.99 -25.34
CA ASP A 87 -8.00 15.64 -24.99
C ASP A 87 -8.31 15.66 -23.48
N LYS A 88 -7.29 15.80 -22.63
CA LYS A 88 -7.43 16.11 -21.20
C LYS A 88 -6.38 17.14 -20.78
N PRO A 89 -6.76 18.21 -20.04
CA PRO A 89 -5.79 19.07 -19.38
C PRO A 89 -4.93 18.21 -18.44
N ILE A 90 -3.61 18.44 -18.43
CA ILE A 90 -2.77 17.92 -17.35
C ILE A 90 -3.24 18.65 -16.09
N VAL A 91 -4.11 17.99 -15.34
CA VAL A 91 -4.24 18.23 -13.91
C VAL A 91 -2.91 17.77 -13.34
N GLU A 92 -2.08 18.74 -12.94
CA GLU A 92 -0.88 18.62 -12.11
C GLU A 92 -0.63 17.16 -11.66
N ILE A 93 0.09 16.40 -12.50
CA ILE A 93 0.36 14.96 -12.32
C ILE A 93 1.49 14.82 -11.28
N SER A 94 1.30 15.38 -10.10
CA SER A 94 1.93 14.84 -8.91
C SER A 94 1.19 13.56 -8.54
N LYS A 95 1.77 12.41 -8.91
CA LYS A 95 1.46 11.06 -8.37
C LYS A 95 0.08 10.46 -8.71
N LEU A 96 -0.31 10.42 -9.98
CA LEU A 96 -1.47 9.62 -10.40
C LEU A 96 -1.08 8.62 -11.50
N SER A 97 -0.62 7.47 -11.04
CA SER A 97 -1.24 6.18 -11.34
C SER A 97 -2.36 6.23 -12.39
N LEU A 98 -2.19 5.52 -13.50
CA LEU A 98 -3.27 5.22 -14.44
C LEU A 98 -4.35 4.40 -13.72
N VAL A 99 -5.33 5.10 -13.15
CA VAL A 99 -6.59 4.51 -12.67
C VAL A 99 -7.49 4.38 -13.89
N PHE A 100 -7.55 3.20 -14.48
CA PHE A 100 -8.59 2.85 -15.45
C PHE A 100 -9.85 2.49 -14.67
N GLU A 101 -10.54 3.48 -14.10
CA GLU A 101 -11.82 3.45 -13.35
C GLU A 101 -12.06 2.34 -12.28
N ASP A 102 -11.16 1.36 -12.13
CA ASP A 102 -11.20 0.24 -11.19
C ASP A 102 -9.87 -0.56 -11.18
N GLU A 103 -9.04 -0.47 -12.24
CA GLU A 103 -7.79 -1.23 -12.36
C GLU A 103 -6.55 -0.36 -12.53
N VAL A 104 -5.44 -0.74 -11.87
CA VAL A 104 -4.12 -0.12 -12.00
C VAL A 104 -3.13 -1.09 -12.62
N ILE A 105 -2.33 -0.62 -13.57
CA ILE A 105 -1.23 -1.43 -14.13
C ILE A 105 -0.02 -1.32 -13.19
N LEU A 106 0.54 -2.47 -12.82
CA LEU A 106 1.67 -2.57 -11.90
C LEU A 106 2.90 -3.13 -12.63
N ASN A 107 4.00 -2.41 -12.55
CA ASN A 107 5.29 -2.84 -13.13
C ASN A 107 6.04 -3.80 -12.21
N SER A 108 5.86 -3.63 -10.89
CA SER A 108 6.40 -4.52 -9.87
C SER A 108 5.35 -4.84 -8.83
N TYR A 109 5.56 -5.95 -8.11
CA TYR A 109 4.72 -6.30 -6.98
C TYR A 109 4.68 -5.18 -5.93
N ASN A 110 5.79 -4.47 -5.71
CA ASN A 110 5.88 -3.44 -4.68
C ASN A 110 5.11 -2.17 -5.03
N ASP A 111 4.73 -1.96 -6.29
CA ASP A 111 3.94 -0.80 -6.68
C ASP A 111 2.56 -0.80 -6.02
N ILE A 112 2.03 -1.97 -5.62
CA ILE A 112 0.73 -2.06 -4.96
C ILE A 112 0.69 -1.24 -3.65
N PHE A 113 1.79 -1.16 -2.91
CA PHE A 113 1.83 -0.50 -1.60
C PHE A 113 1.55 1.01 -1.65
N LYS A 114 1.71 1.63 -2.83
CA LYS A 114 1.38 3.04 -3.08
C LYS A 114 -0.13 3.31 -2.99
N TYR A 115 -0.95 2.27 -3.20
CA TYR A 115 -2.40 2.36 -3.33
C TYR A 115 -3.17 1.86 -2.10
N LEU A 116 -2.47 1.17 -1.19
CA LEU A 116 -3.11 0.53 -0.06
C LEU A 116 -3.51 1.55 1.02
N THR A 117 -4.73 1.37 1.51
CA THR A 117 -5.33 2.07 2.65
C THR A 117 -5.35 1.15 3.88
N TYR A 118 -6.40 1.19 4.71
CA TYR A 118 -6.50 0.41 5.95
C TYR A 118 -6.71 -1.09 5.69
N ILE A 119 -7.81 -1.48 5.02
CA ILE A 119 -8.05 -2.86 4.59
C ILE A 119 -8.45 -2.85 3.11
N ASN A 120 -7.68 -3.55 2.29
CA ASN A 120 -7.88 -3.62 0.86
C ASN A 120 -7.85 -5.05 0.36
N LYS A 121 -8.78 -5.35 -0.54
CA LYS A 121 -8.78 -6.54 -1.37
C LYS A 121 -8.19 -6.17 -2.71
N VAL A 122 -7.16 -6.89 -3.12
CA VAL A 122 -6.48 -6.66 -4.39
C VAL A 122 -6.61 -7.90 -5.24
N ILE A 123 -7.10 -7.73 -6.47
CA ILE A 123 -7.23 -8.79 -7.46
C ILE A 123 -6.21 -8.50 -8.57
N PHE A 124 -5.14 -9.28 -8.61
CA PHE A 124 -4.10 -9.20 -9.64
C PHE A 124 -4.44 -10.10 -10.83
N MET A 125 -4.36 -9.53 -12.03
CA MET A 125 -4.73 -10.16 -13.29
C MET A 125 -3.56 -10.06 -14.28
N PRO A 126 -2.78 -11.13 -14.45
CA PRO A 126 -1.69 -11.17 -15.42
C PRO A 126 -2.22 -11.22 -16.86
N LYS A 127 -1.79 -10.26 -17.69
CA LYS A 127 -2.17 -10.14 -19.10
C LYS A 127 -1.82 -11.37 -19.94
N ARG A 128 -0.67 -11.98 -19.69
CA ARG A 128 -0.17 -13.16 -20.43
C ARG A 128 -0.90 -14.45 -20.04
N PHE A 129 -1.54 -14.48 -18.87
CA PHE A 129 -2.23 -15.64 -18.32
C PHE A 129 -3.70 -15.28 -18.02
N LYS A 130 -4.50 -15.08 -19.07
CA LYS A 130 -5.88 -14.54 -19.00
C LYS A 130 -6.84 -15.29 -18.04
N ASN A 131 -6.58 -16.56 -17.75
CA ASN A 131 -7.41 -17.37 -16.86
C ASN A 131 -6.84 -17.48 -15.44
N GLU A 132 -5.69 -16.86 -15.18
CA GLU A 132 -5.07 -16.83 -13.87
C GLU A 132 -5.37 -15.51 -13.16
N LYS A 133 -5.51 -15.56 -11.84
CA LYS A 133 -5.64 -14.35 -11.01
C LYS A 133 -5.15 -14.61 -9.60
N ALA A 134 -4.67 -13.59 -8.92
CA ALA A 134 -4.36 -13.66 -7.50
C ALA A 134 -5.28 -12.72 -6.71
N VAL A 135 -5.81 -13.20 -5.59
CA VAL A 135 -6.57 -12.39 -4.64
C VAL A 135 -5.74 -12.27 -3.37
N ILE A 136 -5.39 -11.05 -2.99
CA ILE A 136 -4.63 -10.76 -1.77
C ILE A 136 -5.41 -9.75 -0.93
N ILE A 137 -5.55 -10.01 0.36
CA ILE A 137 -6.04 -9.02 1.32
C ILE A 137 -4.84 -8.41 2.04
N TYR A 138 -4.79 -7.08 2.02
CA TYR A 138 -3.86 -6.30 2.81
C TYR A 138 -4.60 -5.64 3.96
N LYS A 139 -4.02 -5.70 5.16
CA LYS A 139 -4.45 -4.93 6.34
C LYS A 139 -3.23 -4.15 6.83
N ASN A 140 -3.35 -2.84 6.94
CA ASN A 140 -2.27 -1.92 7.28
C ASN A 140 -1.01 -2.15 6.44
N LYS A 141 -1.20 -2.25 5.12
CA LYS A 141 -0.13 -2.53 4.14
C LYS A 141 0.63 -3.86 4.40
N LYS A 142 0.11 -4.77 5.22
CA LYS A 142 0.66 -6.13 5.41
C LYS A 142 -0.25 -7.16 4.74
N GLU A 143 0.33 -8.18 4.13
CA GLU A 143 -0.39 -9.24 3.43
C GLU A 143 -0.98 -10.22 4.46
N VAL A 144 -2.30 -10.22 4.65
CA VAL A 144 -2.97 -11.06 5.67
C VAL A 144 -3.60 -12.33 5.09
N PHE A 145 -3.90 -12.33 3.79
CA PHE A 145 -4.48 -13.47 3.09
C PHE A 145 -4.10 -13.43 1.62
N ALA A 146 -3.81 -14.59 1.01
CA ALA A 146 -3.55 -14.71 -0.42
C ALA A 146 -4.00 -16.05 -0.99
N VAL A 147 -4.60 -16.00 -2.17
CA VAL A 147 -4.94 -17.15 -3.02
C VAL A 147 -4.57 -16.84 -4.46
N TYR A 148 -3.93 -17.78 -5.13
CA TYR A 148 -3.62 -17.69 -6.56
C TYR A 148 -4.42 -18.77 -7.29
N PHE A 149 -5.24 -18.36 -8.23
CA PHE A 149 -6.02 -19.22 -9.10
C PHE A 149 -5.29 -19.35 -10.43
N GLY A 150 -4.87 -20.56 -10.78
CA GLY A 150 -4.36 -20.90 -12.10
C GLY A 150 -4.61 -22.38 -12.37
N LYS A 151 -3.68 -23.08 -13.03
CA LYS A 151 -3.81 -24.54 -13.24
C LYS A 151 -4.03 -25.32 -11.94
N LYS A 152 -3.41 -24.88 -10.85
CA LYS A 152 -3.65 -25.35 -9.48
C LYS A 152 -3.85 -24.14 -8.58
N THR A 153 -4.79 -24.22 -7.65
CA THR A 153 -4.97 -23.17 -6.64
C THR A 153 -3.83 -23.24 -5.64
N LEU A 154 -3.10 -22.13 -5.49
CA LEU A 154 -2.05 -21.97 -4.51
C LEU A 154 -2.53 -21.02 -3.41
N PHE A 155 -1.99 -21.20 -2.21
CA PHE A 155 -2.45 -20.50 -1.02
C PHE A 155 -1.28 -19.89 -0.26
N GLY A 156 -1.56 -18.81 0.49
CA GLY A 156 -0.62 -18.20 1.42
C GLY A 156 0.69 -17.81 0.73
N LYS A 157 1.84 -18.11 1.36
CA LYS A 157 3.16 -17.68 0.88
C LYS A 157 3.46 -18.22 -0.53
N ARG A 158 2.92 -19.39 -0.88
CA ARG A 158 3.07 -19.98 -2.22
C ARG A 158 2.29 -19.17 -3.27
N ALA A 159 1.11 -18.64 -2.91
CA ALA A 159 0.36 -17.75 -3.79
C ALA A 159 1.12 -16.45 -4.07
N ILE A 160 1.68 -15.82 -3.02
CA ILE A 160 2.51 -14.61 -3.19
C ILE A 160 3.74 -14.90 -4.06
N SER A 161 4.47 -15.97 -3.74
CA SER A 161 5.68 -16.32 -4.48
C SER A 161 5.37 -16.54 -5.96
N LYS A 162 4.28 -17.26 -6.26
CA LYS A 162 3.81 -17.44 -7.64
C LYS A 162 3.48 -16.09 -8.29
N LEU A 163 2.71 -15.22 -7.63
CA LEU A 163 2.39 -13.89 -8.16
C LEU A 163 3.66 -13.07 -8.46
N LYS A 164 4.63 -13.03 -7.54
CA LYS A 164 5.91 -12.34 -7.74
C LYS A 164 6.68 -12.89 -8.95
N THR A 165 6.70 -14.21 -9.15
CA THR A 165 7.30 -14.78 -10.37
C THR A 165 6.53 -14.42 -11.64
N THR A 166 5.21 -14.25 -11.56
CA THR A 166 4.39 -13.84 -12.70
C THR A 166 4.69 -12.41 -13.14
N PHE A 167 5.00 -11.50 -12.20
CA PHE A 167 5.45 -10.13 -12.52
C PHE A 167 6.70 -10.11 -13.42
N ALA A 168 7.58 -11.11 -13.33
CA ALA A 168 8.80 -11.16 -14.15
C ALA A 168 8.52 -11.49 -15.63
N VAL A 169 7.34 -12.03 -15.96
CA VAL A 169 7.04 -12.58 -17.29
C VAL A 169 5.72 -12.10 -17.90
N SER A 170 4.99 -11.25 -17.18
CA SER A 170 3.70 -10.68 -17.60
C SER A 170 3.49 -9.31 -16.96
N GLU A 171 2.98 -8.37 -17.75
CA GLU A 171 2.29 -7.19 -17.23
C GLU A 171 1.08 -7.63 -16.39
N ILE A 172 0.83 -6.95 -15.27
CA ILE A 172 -0.24 -7.28 -14.33
C ILE A 172 -1.09 -6.02 -14.11
N SER A 173 -2.40 -6.14 -14.35
CA SER A 173 -3.36 -5.19 -13.82
C SER A 173 -3.83 -5.63 -12.44
N ALA A 174 -4.17 -4.68 -11.58
CA ALA A 174 -4.67 -4.94 -10.25
C ALA A 174 -5.94 -4.13 -10.00
N LYS A 175 -7.01 -4.82 -9.62
CA LYS A 175 -8.22 -4.19 -9.09
C LYS A 175 -8.07 -4.00 -7.59
N ILE A 176 -8.29 -2.79 -7.09
CA ILE A 176 -8.08 -2.44 -5.68
C ILE A 176 -9.39 -2.00 -5.06
N GLU A 177 -9.95 -2.83 -4.19
CA GLU A 177 -11.23 -2.60 -3.53
C GLU A 177 -10.99 -2.35 -2.04
N ARG A 178 -11.70 -1.38 -1.44
CA ARG A 178 -11.83 -1.34 0.02
C ARG A 178 -12.68 -2.53 0.46
N THR A 179 -12.26 -3.21 1.52
CA THR A 179 -12.99 -4.37 2.05
C THR A 179 -13.15 -4.24 3.56
N SER A 180 -13.89 -5.16 4.17
CA SER A 180 -14.16 -5.19 5.61
C SER A 180 -13.68 -6.49 6.23
N ASP A 181 -13.53 -6.50 7.56
CA ASP A 181 -13.19 -7.72 8.30
C ASP A 181 -14.24 -8.84 8.09
N LYS A 182 -15.52 -8.50 7.80
CA LYS A 182 -16.56 -9.49 7.47
C LYS A 182 -16.25 -10.25 6.18
N GLU A 183 -15.87 -9.54 5.11
CA GLU A 183 -15.53 -10.16 3.83
C GLU A 183 -14.22 -10.95 3.92
N LEU A 184 -13.23 -10.42 4.65
CA LEU A 184 -12.01 -11.17 4.98
C LEU A 184 -12.34 -12.49 5.72
N ASN A 185 -13.24 -12.47 6.69
CA ASN A 185 -13.64 -13.68 7.42
C ASN A 185 -14.39 -14.68 6.52
N SER A 186 -15.21 -14.20 5.58
CA SER A 186 -15.84 -15.05 4.57
C SER A 186 -14.79 -15.76 3.69
N LEU A 187 -13.78 -15.02 3.20
CA LEU A 187 -12.67 -15.57 2.42
C LEU A 187 -11.82 -16.56 3.23
N LYS A 188 -11.57 -16.28 4.52
CA LYS A 188 -10.89 -17.19 5.44
C LYS A 188 -11.65 -18.51 5.58
N ASN A 189 -12.97 -18.46 5.71
CA ASN A 189 -13.80 -19.67 5.82
C ASN A 189 -13.80 -20.48 4.52
N GLN A 190 -13.86 -19.79 3.37
CA GLN A 190 -13.86 -20.44 2.06
C GLN A 190 -12.49 -21.04 1.68
N TYR A 191 -11.40 -20.35 2.03
CA TYR A 191 -10.03 -20.73 1.68
C TYR A 191 -9.09 -20.63 2.89
N PRO A 192 -9.24 -21.50 3.90
CA PRO A 192 -8.51 -21.39 5.17
C PRO A 192 -6.98 -21.45 5.01
N LYS A 193 -6.49 -22.20 4.01
CA LYS A 193 -5.06 -22.29 3.69
C LYS A 193 -4.47 -20.98 3.13
N GLY A 194 -5.31 -20.02 2.73
CA GLY A 194 -4.92 -18.73 2.15
C GLY A 194 -4.36 -17.72 3.15
N VAL A 195 -4.55 -17.93 4.45
CA VAL A 195 -4.09 -17.00 5.49
C VAL A 195 -2.55 -16.95 5.55
N LEU A 196 -1.99 -15.74 5.57
CA LEU A 196 -0.55 -15.47 5.46
C LEU A 196 0.09 -15.02 6.76
N LEU A 197 -0.55 -14.04 7.37
CA LEU A 197 -0.25 -13.57 8.69
C LEU A 197 -1.41 -14.02 9.56
N PHE A 198 -1.06 -14.77 10.60
CA PHE A 198 -1.79 -14.70 11.86
C PHE A 198 -1.67 -13.26 12.38
N GLY A 199 -2.36 -12.32 11.73
CA GLY A 199 -2.99 -11.24 12.47
C GLY A 199 -4.22 -11.85 13.07
N GLU A 200 -4.02 -12.73 14.06
CA GLU A 200 -5.01 -12.86 15.09
C GLU A 200 -5.30 -11.44 15.54
N SER A 201 -6.57 -11.05 15.54
CA SER A 201 -6.90 -9.78 16.18
C SER A 201 -6.28 -9.81 17.58
N ILE A 202 -5.98 -8.65 18.15
CA ILE A 202 -5.51 -8.63 19.55
C ILE A 202 -6.43 -9.48 20.44
N ASN A 203 -7.74 -9.47 20.15
CA ASN A 203 -8.73 -10.32 20.81
C ASN A 203 -8.50 -11.83 20.62
N ASP A 204 -8.05 -12.28 19.45
CA ASP A 204 -7.76 -13.69 19.20
C ASP A 204 -6.47 -14.14 19.92
N VAL A 205 -5.43 -13.30 19.90
CA VAL A 205 -4.18 -13.56 20.64
C VAL A 205 -4.46 -13.60 22.14
N VAL A 206 -5.18 -12.60 22.66
CA VAL A 206 -5.62 -12.54 24.06
C VAL A 206 -6.46 -13.77 24.38
N LYS A 207 -7.49 -14.10 23.60
CA LYS A 207 -8.36 -15.26 23.85
C LYS A 207 -7.57 -16.56 23.99
N LYS A 208 -6.58 -16.80 23.11
CA LYS A 208 -5.71 -17.99 23.22
C LYS A 208 -4.97 -18.04 24.54
N ILE A 209 -4.36 -16.93 24.95
CA ILE A 209 -3.60 -16.84 26.19
C ILE A 209 -4.54 -17.03 27.39
N THR A 210 -5.68 -16.32 27.41
CA THR A 210 -6.64 -16.35 28.52
C THR A 210 -7.38 -17.68 28.64
N ALA A 211 -7.52 -18.44 27.55
CA ALA A 211 -8.15 -19.76 27.57
C ALA A 211 -7.24 -20.84 28.16
N GLN A 212 -5.92 -20.65 28.08
CA GLN A 212 -4.93 -21.63 28.52
C GLN A 212 -4.36 -21.35 29.92
N LYS A 213 -4.55 -20.12 30.43
CA LYS A 213 -3.90 -19.67 31.66
C LYS A 213 -4.90 -19.06 32.63
N LYS A 214 -4.72 -19.39 33.90
CA LYS A 214 -5.41 -18.71 34.98
C LYS A 214 -4.69 -17.38 35.28
N PRO A 215 -5.39 -16.25 35.30
CA PRO A 215 -4.77 -14.97 35.65
C PRO A 215 -4.46 -14.91 37.14
N GLU A 216 -3.45 -14.11 37.47
CA GLU A 216 -3.33 -13.50 38.78
C GLU A 216 -4.16 -12.22 38.81
N ILE A 217 -4.97 -12.05 39.86
CA ILE A 217 -5.96 -10.98 39.94
C ILE A 217 -5.52 -10.00 41.02
N LEU A 218 -5.39 -8.73 40.66
CA LEU A 218 -5.13 -7.65 41.59
C LEU A 218 -6.31 -6.68 41.58
N GLU A 219 -6.81 -6.38 42.77
CA GLU A 219 -7.83 -5.36 43.03
C GLU A 219 -7.20 -4.29 43.92
N ASN A 220 -7.55 -3.01 43.72
CA ASN A 220 -7.02 -1.87 44.47
C ASN A 220 -5.48 -1.76 44.45
N ALA A 221 -4.84 -2.27 43.42
CA ALA A 221 -3.39 -2.22 43.23
C ALA A 221 -3.00 -1.10 42.26
N SER A 222 -1.75 -0.66 42.30
CA SER A 222 -1.24 0.31 41.32
C SER A 222 -0.86 -0.38 40.01
N LEU A 223 -0.80 0.38 38.92
CA LEU A 223 -0.28 -0.13 37.65
C LEU A 223 1.18 -0.60 37.76
N ILE A 224 1.96 0.00 38.68
CA ILE A 224 3.35 -0.38 38.94
C ILE A 224 3.42 -1.80 39.51
N ASP A 225 2.51 -2.13 40.43
CA ASP A 225 2.43 -3.47 41.02
C ASP A 225 2.09 -4.51 39.95
N ALA A 226 1.15 -4.19 39.05
CA ALA A 226 0.79 -5.08 37.94
C ALA A 226 1.97 -5.29 36.95
N LEU A 227 2.76 -4.24 36.69
CA LEU A 227 3.95 -4.34 35.84
C LEU A 227 5.07 -5.18 36.47
N SER A 228 5.17 -5.23 37.80
CA SER A 228 6.25 -5.95 38.51
C SER A 228 6.32 -7.45 38.22
N TYR A 229 5.29 -8.03 37.61
CA TYR A 229 5.19 -9.44 37.21
C TYR A 229 6.07 -9.84 36.00
N GLY A 230 6.91 -8.93 35.52
CA GLY A 230 7.94 -9.22 34.53
C GLY A 230 7.41 -9.18 33.09
N THR A 231 7.46 -10.31 32.39
CA THR A 231 6.96 -10.43 31.01
C THR A 231 5.54 -11.02 31.03
N CYS A 232 4.53 -10.17 30.84
CA CYS A 232 3.14 -10.53 31.03
C CYS A 232 2.18 -9.74 30.11
N LEU A 233 1.00 -10.31 29.89
CA LEU A 233 -0.19 -9.62 29.39
C LEU A 233 -1.01 -9.18 30.61
N ILE A 234 -1.35 -7.90 30.67
CA ILE A 234 -2.17 -7.30 31.73
C ILE A 234 -3.46 -6.84 31.07
N LYS A 235 -4.59 -7.48 31.40
CA LYS A 235 -5.93 -6.97 31.10
C LYS A 235 -6.33 -6.01 32.23
N ILE A 236 -6.74 -4.81 31.85
CA ILE A 236 -7.25 -3.78 32.76
C ILE A 236 -8.75 -3.66 32.51
N GLU A 237 -9.54 -3.84 33.56
CA GLU A 237 -11.00 -3.77 33.52
C GLU A 237 -11.45 -2.59 34.41
N GLY A 238 -11.86 -1.50 33.76
CA GLY A 238 -12.46 -0.31 34.37
C GLY A 238 -13.75 0.07 33.63
N SER A 239 -13.95 1.35 33.33
CA SER A 239 -15.03 1.80 32.43
C SER A 239 -14.91 1.20 31.03
N GLU A 240 -13.68 0.95 30.60
CA GLU A 240 -13.34 0.26 29.36
C GLU A 240 -12.39 -0.91 29.65
N ILE A 241 -12.30 -1.83 28.69
CA ILE A 241 -11.34 -2.93 28.75
C ILE A 241 -10.16 -2.59 27.85
N GLY A 242 -8.95 -2.59 28.42
CA GLY A 242 -7.74 -2.48 27.65
C GLY A 242 -6.64 -3.44 28.09
N TYR A 243 -5.56 -3.45 27.34
CA TYR A 243 -4.47 -4.41 27.52
C TYR A 243 -3.11 -3.73 27.47
N ILE A 244 -2.21 -4.17 28.33
CA ILE A 244 -0.79 -3.80 28.32
C ILE A 244 0.03 -5.07 28.22
N ILE A 245 1.03 -5.07 27.34
CA ILE A 245 2.05 -6.12 27.27
C ILE A 245 3.31 -5.57 27.90
N ALA A 246 3.71 -6.17 29.01
CA ALA A 246 4.94 -5.84 29.69
C ALA A 246 6.04 -6.84 29.32
N LYS A 247 7.27 -6.35 29.29
CA LYS A 247 8.49 -7.15 29.24
C LYS A 247 9.43 -6.65 30.31
N ASP A 248 9.87 -7.56 31.18
CA ASP A 248 10.83 -7.26 32.25
C ASP A 248 10.41 -6.05 33.12
N GLY A 249 9.11 -5.94 33.43
CA GLY A 249 8.57 -4.85 34.24
C GLY A 249 8.30 -3.55 33.50
N LYS A 250 8.58 -3.49 32.19
CA LYS A 250 8.35 -2.31 31.36
C LYS A 250 7.22 -2.55 30.36
N PRO A 251 6.28 -1.61 30.21
CA PRO A 251 5.25 -1.73 29.19
C PRO A 251 5.87 -1.54 27.81
N VAL A 252 5.57 -2.44 26.88
CA VAL A 252 6.09 -2.44 25.51
C VAL A 252 4.98 -2.20 24.50
N TYR A 253 3.78 -2.73 24.73
CA TYR A 253 2.61 -2.50 23.89
C TYR A 253 1.41 -2.12 24.73
N ALA A 254 0.52 -1.29 24.17
CA ALA A 254 -0.76 -0.97 24.77
C ALA A 254 -1.89 -0.98 23.74
N PHE A 255 -3.05 -1.44 24.18
CA PHE A 255 -4.24 -1.61 23.35
C PHE A 255 -5.45 -1.05 24.09
N LEU A 256 -6.04 0.00 23.54
CA LEU A 256 -7.33 0.54 23.98
C LEU A 256 -8.10 1.07 22.76
N ASN A 257 -9.28 0.50 22.50
CA ASN A 257 -10.13 0.83 21.36
C ASN A 257 -9.34 0.84 20.02
N GLU A 258 -9.44 1.91 19.25
CA GLU A 258 -8.78 2.11 17.95
C GLU A 258 -7.51 2.98 18.06
N TYR A 259 -7.00 3.21 19.27
CA TYR A 259 -5.85 4.09 19.48
C TYR A 259 -4.50 3.37 19.25
N ASP A 260 -3.49 4.14 18.84
CA ASP A 260 -2.10 3.70 18.79
C ASP A 260 -1.52 3.40 20.18
N GLY A 261 -0.32 2.82 20.23
CA GLY A 261 0.32 2.37 21.47
C GLY A 261 0.52 3.48 22.51
N ASP A 262 1.05 4.62 22.09
CA ASP A 262 1.36 5.73 23.00
C ASP A 262 0.08 6.39 23.56
N LYS A 263 -0.91 6.63 22.69
CA LYS A 263 -2.20 7.18 23.10
C LYS A 263 -2.97 6.19 23.97
N SER A 264 -2.99 4.91 23.61
CA SER A 264 -3.60 3.84 24.41
C SER A 264 -2.97 3.80 25.81
N TYR A 265 -1.65 3.81 25.90
CA TYR A 265 -0.95 3.73 27.18
C TYR A 265 -1.23 4.94 28.07
N ARG A 266 -1.26 6.16 27.51
CA ARG A 266 -1.60 7.38 28.25
C ARG A 266 -3.03 7.34 28.80
N LEU A 267 -3.99 6.88 28.01
CA LEU A 267 -5.38 6.76 28.43
C LEU A 267 -5.55 5.68 29.51
N LEU A 268 -4.93 4.51 29.31
CA LEU A 268 -4.93 3.44 30.31
C LEU A 268 -4.31 3.88 31.63
N LYS A 269 -3.20 4.62 31.61
CA LYS A 269 -2.63 5.24 32.81
C LYS A 269 -3.64 6.13 33.52
N SER A 270 -4.33 7.00 32.79
CA SER A 270 -5.33 7.90 33.36
C SER A 270 -6.47 7.11 34.01
N MET A 271 -6.97 6.07 33.33
CA MET A 271 -8.02 5.19 33.83
C MET A 271 -7.58 4.50 35.13
N CYS A 272 -6.37 3.93 35.17
CA CYS A 272 -5.81 3.30 36.36
C CYS A 272 -5.62 4.23 37.57
N ILE A 273 -5.58 5.56 37.36
CA ILE A 273 -5.43 6.55 38.43
C ILE A 273 -6.79 7.02 38.95
N VAL A 274 -7.76 7.16 38.04
CA VAL A 274 -9.05 7.82 38.33
C VAL A 274 -10.13 6.81 38.73
N GLU A 275 -9.99 5.55 38.34
CA GLU A 275 -11.01 4.53 38.53
C GLU A 275 -10.52 3.36 39.39
N ASP A 276 -11.47 2.71 40.06
CA ASP A 276 -11.26 1.42 40.72
C ASP A 276 -11.16 0.31 39.66
N VAL A 277 -9.95 0.13 39.13
CA VAL A 277 -9.67 -0.87 38.09
C VAL A 277 -9.29 -2.23 38.69
N LYS A 278 -9.61 -3.28 37.93
CA LYS A 278 -9.17 -4.65 38.21
C LYS A 278 -8.17 -5.13 37.18
N TYR A 279 -7.06 -5.69 37.65
CA TYR A 279 -6.01 -6.24 36.79
C TYR A 279 -6.10 -7.76 36.74
N TYR A 280 -6.00 -8.30 35.52
CA TYR A 280 -5.81 -9.73 35.28
C TYR A 280 -4.47 -9.93 34.57
N ILE A 281 -3.55 -10.60 35.25
CA ILE A 281 -2.15 -10.72 34.82
C ILE A 281 -1.91 -12.15 34.35
N TYR A 282 -1.44 -12.27 33.12
CA TYR A 282 -1.09 -13.53 32.47
C TYR A 282 0.40 -13.52 32.13
N LYS A 283 1.20 -14.34 32.82
CA LYS A 283 2.63 -14.49 32.49
C LYS A 283 2.79 -15.05 31.09
N LEU A 284 3.65 -14.43 30.28
CA LEU A 284 3.88 -14.82 28.89
C LEU A 284 5.15 -15.66 28.74
N SER A 285 5.09 -16.70 27.92
CA SER A 285 6.27 -17.36 27.37
C SER A 285 6.89 -16.49 26.29
N LYS A 286 8.12 -16.82 25.87
CA LYS A 286 8.78 -16.14 24.75
C LYS A 286 7.96 -16.22 23.46
N GLU A 287 7.38 -17.39 23.19
CA GLU A 287 6.58 -17.64 21.99
C GLU A 287 5.30 -16.80 21.98
N GLU A 288 4.61 -16.70 23.12
CA GLU A 288 3.40 -15.88 23.26
C GLU A 288 3.73 -14.39 23.18
N TYR A 289 4.82 -13.95 23.81
CA TYR A 289 5.29 -12.56 23.69
C TYR A 289 5.60 -12.20 22.23
N ASP A 290 6.25 -13.12 21.50
CA ASP A 290 6.62 -12.91 20.10
C ASP A 290 5.40 -12.77 19.18
N MET A 291 4.22 -13.26 19.57
CA MET A 291 2.97 -13.01 18.82
C MET A 291 2.62 -11.53 18.76
N PHE A 292 2.96 -10.76 19.81
CA PHE A 292 2.65 -9.33 19.88
C PHE A 292 3.56 -8.45 19.02
N LYS A 293 4.72 -8.96 18.57
CA LYS A 293 5.62 -8.23 17.65
C LYS A 293 4.96 -7.87 16.31
N SER A 294 3.84 -8.51 15.97
CA SER A 294 3.08 -8.19 14.77
C SER A 294 2.33 -6.84 14.87
N PHE A 295 2.06 -6.34 16.08
CA PHE A 295 1.32 -5.10 16.38
C PHE A 295 2.24 -3.89 16.63
N GLU A 296 3.13 -3.58 15.68
CA GLU A 296 4.08 -2.46 15.79
C GLU A 296 3.41 -1.10 16.04
N GLU A 297 2.20 -0.86 15.52
CA GLU A 297 1.43 0.39 15.76
C GLU A 297 1.00 0.58 17.22
N ASN A 298 0.89 -0.52 17.97
CA ASN A 298 0.54 -0.54 19.38
C ASN A 298 1.76 -0.52 20.29
N ARG A 299 2.97 -0.46 19.71
CA ARG A 299 4.21 -0.37 20.47
C ARG A 299 4.32 1.01 21.11
N ILE A 300 4.65 1.03 22.38
CA ILE A 300 4.89 2.24 23.15
C ILE A 300 6.30 2.70 22.80
N THR A 301 6.41 3.91 22.26
CA THR A 301 7.69 4.48 21.84
C THR A 301 8.29 5.43 22.86
N THR A 302 7.58 5.70 23.98
CA THR A 302 8.02 6.65 25.01
C THR A 302 9.43 6.35 25.51
N SER A 303 10.35 7.14 24.96
CA SER A 303 11.50 7.71 25.64
C SER A 303 11.03 8.96 26.35
#